data_AF-A0A444L6I1-F1
#
_entry.id   AF-A0A444L6I1-F1
#
_cell.length_a   1.000
_cell.length_b   1.000
_cell.length_c   1.000
_cell.angle_alpha   90.00
_cell.angle_beta   90.00
_cell.angle_gamma   90.00
#
_symmetry.space_group_name_H-M   'P 1'
#
loop_
_entity.id
_entity.type
_entity.pdbx_description
1 polymer ?
#
loop_
_entity_poly.entity_id
_entity_poly.type
_entity_poly.pdbx_seq_one_letter_code
_entity_poly.pdbx_strand_id
1 'polypeptide(L)'
;MGSDTLGKIRERQGIWSKVQNFLTMGYGTKEDIREADKALRESYYQSFKEMRQRWSEINLAALDAGLKGDDFKKVMQVMDRLMEKVHRAEYGYAGLFDRKGKIGEEGLARSLDFDKEFGASLSDLESEIAETYRAYEAGDWNSVSAKAKLLRSKIVSLDEKWNEREKVFRPIGV
;
A
#
# COMPACT_ATOMS: atom_id res chain seq x y z
N MET A 1 8.83 20.69 -2.06
CA MET A 1 8.65 19.26 -1.74
C MET A 1 7.39 18.60 -2.34
N GLY A 2 6.47 19.30 -3.02
CA GLY A 2 5.29 18.67 -3.66
C GLY A 2 5.54 17.93 -4.98
N SER A 3 6.68 18.17 -5.64
CA SER A 3 7.02 17.53 -6.92
C SER A 3 7.41 16.06 -6.78
N ASP A 4 7.97 15.66 -5.63
CA ASP A 4 8.49 14.32 -5.40
C ASP A 4 7.34 13.30 -5.22
N THR A 5 6.30 13.67 -4.46
CA THR A 5 5.11 12.81 -4.28
C THR A 5 4.37 12.58 -5.60
N LEU A 6 4.18 13.62 -6.41
CA LEU A 6 3.49 13.49 -7.70
C LEU A 6 4.28 12.65 -8.71
N GLY A 7 5.60 12.73 -8.69
CA GLY A 7 6.49 11.88 -9.49
C GLY A 7 6.32 10.40 -9.13
N LYS A 8 6.33 10.09 -7.83
CA LYS A 8 6.18 8.72 -7.31
C LYS A 8 4.80 8.12 -7.59
N ILE A 9 3.74 8.93 -7.46
CA ILE A 9 2.38 8.51 -7.82
C ILE A 9 2.32 8.14 -9.31
N ARG A 10 2.92 8.96 -10.18
CA ARG A 10 3.00 8.68 -11.62
C ARG A 10 3.84 7.44 -11.93
N GLU A 11 4.94 7.24 -11.22
CA GLU A 11 5.78 6.05 -11.37
C GLU A 11 5.01 4.78 -10.99
N ARG A 12 4.29 4.79 -9.86
CA ARG A 12 3.44 3.67 -9.44
C ARG A 12 2.31 3.41 -10.45
N GLN A 13 1.65 4.46 -10.95
CA GLN A 13 0.66 4.31 -12.01
C GLN A 13 1.27 3.69 -13.27
N GLY A 14 2.50 4.06 -13.63
CA GLY A 14 3.23 3.45 -14.74
C GLY A 14 3.56 1.98 -14.52
N ILE A 15 3.99 1.59 -13.31
CA ILE A 15 4.20 0.19 -12.93
C ILE A 15 2.88 -0.59 -13.05
N TRP A 16 1.80 -0.03 -12.53
CA TRP A 16 0.48 -0.65 -12.58
C TRP A 16 -0.03 -0.81 -14.01
N SER A 17 0.11 0.20 -14.86
CA SER A 17 -0.24 0.10 -16.28
C SER A 17 0.59 -0.96 -17.03
N LYS A 18 1.89 -1.09 -16.70
CA LYS A 18 2.74 -2.15 -17.27
C LYS A 18 2.26 -3.54 -16.85
N VAL A 19 1.96 -3.71 -15.56
CA VAL A 19 1.43 -4.97 -15.02
C VAL A 19 0.08 -5.29 -15.66
N GLN A 20 -0.86 -4.35 -15.69
CA GLN A 20 -2.16 -4.56 -16.34
C GLN A 20 -2.02 -4.95 -17.81
N ASN A 21 -1.24 -4.21 -18.60
CA ASN A 21 -1.04 -4.50 -20.02
C ASN A 21 -0.42 -5.89 -20.22
N PHE A 22 0.55 -6.24 -19.38
CA PHE A 22 1.18 -7.55 -19.41
C PHE A 22 0.16 -8.68 -19.13
N LEU A 23 -0.69 -8.49 -18.12
CA LEU A 23 -1.69 -9.46 -17.68
C LEU A 23 -2.86 -9.63 -18.68
N THR A 24 -3.30 -8.55 -19.32
CA THR A 24 -4.49 -8.57 -20.21
C THR A 24 -4.19 -9.00 -21.64
N MET A 25 -2.93 -8.97 -22.09
CA MET A 25 -2.57 -9.41 -23.44
C MET A 25 -2.64 -10.94 -23.64
N GLY A 26 -2.90 -11.73 -22.59
CA GLY A 26 -3.12 -13.18 -22.70
C GLY A 26 -1.87 -14.04 -22.99
N TYR A 27 -0.69 -13.43 -23.04
CA TYR A 27 0.60 -14.09 -23.27
C TYR A 27 1.40 -14.39 -22.00
N GLY A 28 0.91 -13.98 -20.82
CA GLY A 28 1.64 -14.13 -19.56
C GLY A 28 1.72 -15.58 -19.08
N THR A 29 2.93 -16.08 -18.85
CA THR A 29 3.16 -17.39 -18.22
C THR A 29 2.95 -17.31 -16.70
N LYS A 30 2.78 -18.45 -16.03
CA LYS A 30 2.71 -18.50 -14.55
C LYS A 30 3.84 -17.75 -13.86
N GLU A 31 5.04 -17.78 -14.44
CA GLU A 31 6.20 -17.10 -13.88
C GLU A 31 6.11 -15.59 -14.04
N ASP A 32 5.72 -15.11 -15.21
CA ASP A 32 5.58 -13.66 -15.43
C ASP A 32 4.49 -13.04 -14.53
N ILE A 33 3.40 -13.79 -14.32
CA ILE A 33 2.33 -13.42 -13.38
C ILE A 33 2.86 -13.30 -11.94
N ARG A 34 3.78 -14.19 -11.54
CA ARG A 34 4.43 -14.14 -10.23
C ARG A 34 5.38 -12.97 -10.12
N GLU A 35 6.14 -12.69 -11.17
CA GLU A 35 7.04 -11.55 -11.22
C GLU A 35 6.26 -10.23 -11.15
N ALA A 36 5.14 -10.12 -11.87
CA ALA A 36 4.25 -8.96 -11.80
C ALA A 36 3.68 -8.76 -10.39
N ASP A 37 3.21 -9.83 -9.74
CA ASP A 37 2.77 -9.78 -8.33
C ASP A 37 3.86 -9.24 -7.40
N LYS A 38 5.06 -9.80 -7.54
CA LYS A 38 6.21 -9.47 -6.71
C LYS A 38 6.61 -8.01 -6.91
N ALA A 39 6.64 -7.53 -8.15
CA ALA A 39 6.96 -6.15 -8.47
C ALA A 39 5.96 -5.16 -7.84
N LEU A 40 4.67 -5.46 -7.87
CA LEU A 40 3.64 -4.64 -7.21
C LEU A 40 3.83 -4.62 -5.69
N ARG A 41 4.00 -5.79 -5.06
CA ARG A 41 4.21 -5.89 -3.61
C ARG A 41 5.48 -5.18 -3.15
N GLU A 42 6.56 -5.28 -3.92
CA GLU A 42 7.80 -4.57 -3.64
C GLU A 42 7.60 -3.05 -3.71
N SER A 43 6.89 -2.56 -4.74
CA SER A 43 6.51 -1.15 -4.85
C SER A 43 5.70 -0.69 -3.62
N TYR A 44 4.70 -1.47 -3.18
CA TYR A 44 3.93 -1.13 -1.98
C TYR A 44 4.81 -1.12 -0.73
N TYR A 45 5.70 -2.11 -0.57
CA TYR A 45 6.63 -2.18 0.55
C TYR A 45 7.56 -0.97 0.63
N GLN A 46 8.15 -0.55 -0.49
CA GLN A 46 9.00 0.66 -0.52
C GLN A 46 8.23 1.91 -0.11
N SER A 47 6.97 2.00 -0.54
CA SER A 47 6.08 3.11 -0.19
C SER A 47 5.80 3.17 1.32
N PHE A 48 5.51 2.02 1.94
CA PHE A 48 5.39 1.92 3.39
C PHE A 48 6.68 2.30 4.11
N LYS A 49 7.84 1.85 3.63
CA LYS A 49 9.13 2.18 4.21
C LYS A 49 9.40 3.68 4.20
N GLU A 50 9.11 4.37 3.10
CA GLU A 50 9.27 5.82 3.00
C GLU A 50 8.31 6.58 3.93
N MET A 51 7.03 6.21 3.93
CA MET A 51 6.05 6.79 4.85
C MET A 51 6.45 6.58 6.32
N ARG A 52 6.99 5.39 6.62
CA ARG A 52 7.42 5.01 7.96
C ARG A 52 8.62 5.81 8.44
N GLN A 53 9.56 6.11 7.55
CA GLN A 53 10.70 6.98 7.82
C GLN A 53 10.23 8.39 8.15
N ARG A 54 9.39 9.00 7.30
CA ARG A 54 8.83 10.35 7.52
C ARG A 54 8.04 10.44 8.83
N TRP A 55 7.25 9.42 9.12
CA TRP A 55 6.48 9.39 10.37
C TRP A 55 7.37 9.22 11.61
N SER A 56 8.51 8.53 11.48
CA SER A 56 9.48 8.38 12.57
C SER A 56 10.03 9.74 13.04
N GLU A 57 10.26 10.65 12.10
CA GLU A 57 10.73 12.01 12.38
C GLU A 57 9.65 12.82 13.11
N ILE A 58 8.40 12.75 12.65
CA ILE A 58 7.24 13.37 13.33
C ILE A 58 7.11 12.83 14.76
N ASN A 59 7.21 11.51 14.93
CA ASN A 59 7.10 10.86 16.24
C ASN A 59 8.22 11.31 17.20
N LEU A 60 9.46 11.41 16.73
CA LEU A 60 10.57 11.89 17.55
C LEU A 60 10.36 13.35 17.95
N ALA A 61 10.01 14.22 16.99
CA ALA A 61 9.77 15.62 17.27
C ALA A 61 8.56 15.86 18.20
N ALA A 62 7.52 15.01 18.11
CA ALA A 62 6.39 15.06 19.04
C ALA A 62 6.81 14.71 20.48
N LEU A 63 7.72 13.75 20.65
CA LEU A 63 8.30 13.41 21.96
C LEU A 63 9.11 14.58 22.52
N ASP A 64 9.96 15.21 21.69
CA ASP A 64 10.77 16.37 22.07
C ASP A 64 9.90 17.58 22.43
N ALA A 65 8.77 17.77 21.74
CA ALA A 65 7.77 18.80 22.03
C ALA A 65 6.94 18.50 23.29
N GLY A 66 7.16 17.36 23.96
CA GLY A 66 6.42 16.96 25.15
C GLY A 66 4.97 16.57 24.89
N LEU A 67 4.59 16.28 23.64
CA LEU A 67 3.24 15.87 23.30
C LEU A 67 2.96 14.48 23.89
N LYS A 68 2.05 14.45 24.85
CA LYS A 68 1.60 13.21 25.49
C LYS A 68 0.48 12.61 24.63
N GLY A 69 0.81 11.59 23.85
CA GLY A 69 -0.16 10.91 23.00
C GLY A 69 0.37 9.60 22.45
N ASP A 70 -0.37 8.53 22.69
CA ASP A 70 -0.02 7.18 22.24
C ASP A 70 -0.26 6.98 20.72
N ASP A 71 -0.93 7.93 20.07
CA ASP A 71 -1.36 7.83 18.67
C ASP A 71 -0.19 7.86 17.69
N PHE A 72 0.86 8.67 17.93
CA PHE A 72 2.05 8.71 17.08
C PHE A 72 2.77 7.35 17.00
N LYS A 73 2.97 6.74 18.16
CA LYS A 73 3.55 5.40 18.28
C LYS A 73 2.64 4.34 17.66
N LYS A 74 1.33 4.44 17.88
CA LYS A 74 0.35 3.49 17.31
C LYS A 74 0.32 3.53 15.79
N VAL A 75 0.45 4.72 15.16
CA VAL A 75 0.57 4.84 13.69
C VAL A 75 1.77 4.03 13.20
N MET A 76 2.93 4.14 13.84
CA MET A 76 4.11 3.34 13.48
C MET A 76 3.83 1.84 13.60
N GLN A 77 3.24 1.41 14.71
CA GLN A 77 2.94 0.00 14.96
C GLN A 77 2.00 -0.62 13.90
N VAL A 78 0.92 0.08 13.53
CA VAL A 78 0.00 -0.43 12.52
C VAL A 78 0.62 -0.40 11.11
N MET A 79 1.47 0.58 10.82
CA MET A 79 2.20 0.67 9.56
C MET A 79 3.23 -0.46 9.44
N ASP A 80 4.01 -0.72 10.49
CA ASP A 80 5.00 -1.79 10.53
C ASP A 80 4.34 -3.16 10.33
N ARG A 81 3.17 -3.38 10.97
CA ARG A 81 2.39 -4.60 10.79
C ARG A 81 1.93 -4.80 9.33
N LEU A 82 1.34 -3.77 8.73
CA LEU A 82 0.85 -3.83 7.35
C LEU A 82 2.01 -4.04 6.36
N MET A 83 3.10 -3.29 6.55
CA MET A 83 4.31 -3.39 5.75
C MET A 83 4.86 -4.82 5.74
N GLU A 84 4.96 -5.47 6.90
CA GLU A 84 5.43 -6.86 7.00
C GLU A 84 4.47 -7.85 6.33
N LYS A 85 3.15 -7.64 6.44
CA LYS A 85 2.17 -8.48 5.74
C LYS A 85 2.29 -8.36 4.22
N VAL A 86 2.50 -7.15 3.71
CA VAL A 86 2.68 -6.90 2.27
C VAL A 86 3.96 -7.58 1.76
N HIS A 87 5.04 -7.43 2.52
CA HIS A 87 6.34 -8.02 2.20
C HIS A 87 6.29 -9.56 2.18
N ARG A 88 5.64 -10.17 3.18
CA ARG A 88 5.56 -11.63 3.34
C ARG A 88 4.44 -12.31 2.58
N ALA A 89 3.53 -11.57 1.95
CA ALA A 89 2.40 -12.17 1.25
C ALA A 89 2.86 -13.14 0.15
N GLU A 90 2.20 -14.28 0.08
CA GLU A 90 2.47 -15.27 -0.96
C GLU A 90 2.00 -14.80 -2.34
N TYR A 91 2.61 -15.38 -3.38
CA TYR A 91 2.33 -15.14 -4.80
C TYR A 91 0.84 -15.25 -5.10
N GLY A 92 0.17 -14.10 -5.21
CA GLY A 92 -1.28 -14.02 -5.25
C GLY A 92 -1.84 -14.49 -6.59
N TYR A 93 -1.39 -13.88 -7.69
CA TYR A 93 -2.00 -14.10 -9.00
C TYR A 93 -1.82 -15.54 -9.55
N ALA A 94 -0.89 -16.31 -8.99
CA ALA A 94 -0.67 -17.70 -9.36
C ALA A 94 -1.89 -18.61 -9.07
N GLY A 95 -2.75 -18.21 -8.12
CA GLY A 95 -4.00 -18.93 -7.79
C GLY A 95 -5.09 -18.83 -8.86
N LEU A 96 -4.93 -17.95 -9.85
CA LEU A 96 -5.94 -17.67 -10.87
C LEU A 96 -5.87 -18.62 -12.08
N PHE A 97 -4.90 -19.54 -12.10
CA PHE A 97 -4.76 -20.50 -13.20
C PHE A 97 -5.78 -21.63 -13.10
N ASP A 98 -6.48 -21.90 -14.19
CA ASP A 98 -7.34 -23.06 -14.31
C ASP A 98 -6.54 -24.37 -14.45
N ARG A 99 -7.24 -25.51 -14.45
CA ARG A 99 -6.62 -26.85 -14.62
C ARG A 99 -5.89 -27.02 -15.96
N LYS A 100 -6.19 -26.19 -16.97
CA LYS A 100 -5.61 -26.23 -18.32
C LYS A 100 -4.49 -25.22 -18.53
N GLY A 101 -4.14 -24.44 -17.50
CA GLY A 101 -3.07 -23.45 -17.56
C GLY A 101 -3.48 -22.11 -18.18
N LYS A 102 -4.78 -21.85 -18.36
CA LYS A 102 -5.30 -20.52 -18.73
C LYS A 102 -5.60 -19.70 -17.49
N ILE A 103 -5.45 -18.39 -17.59
CA ILE A 103 -5.82 -17.48 -16.50
C ILE A 103 -7.34 -17.28 -16.48
N GLY A 104 -7.95 -17.38 -15.31
CA GLY A 104 -9.37 -17.08 -15.14
C GLY A 104 -9.60 -15.57 -15.28
N GLU A 105 -10.24 -15.15 -16.37
CA GLU A 105 -10.46 -13.72 -16.68
C GLU A 105 -11.21 -12.98 -15.57
N GLU A 106 -12.26 -13.58 -15.01
CA GLU A 106 -13.02 -12.96 -13.90
C GLU A 106 -12.17 -12.81 -12.63
N GLY A 107 -11.36 -13.82 -12.29
CA GLY A 107 -10.47 -13.77 -11.13
C GLY A 107 -9.34 -12.76 -11.31
N LEU A 108 -8.82 -12.64 -12.54
CA LEU A 108 -7.83 -11.66 -12.92
C LEU A 108 -8.38 -10.23 -12.84
N ALA A 109 -9.57 -10.00 -13.38
CA ALA A 109 -10.24 -8.70 -13.30
C ALA A 109 -10.43 -8.28 -11.83
N ARG A 110 -10.95 -9.17 -10.97
CA ARG A 110 -11.10 -8.88 -9.52
C ARG A 110 -9.76 -8.57 -8.84
N SER A 111 -8.70 -9.30 -9.17
CA SER A 111 -7.37 -9.10 -8.58
C SER A 111 -6.74 -7.77 -9.03
N LEU A 112 -6.90 -7.42 -10.31
CA LEU A 112 -6.49 -6.13 -10.85
C LEU A 112 -7.25 -4.97 -10.20
N ASP A 113 -8.58 -5.09 -10.07
CA ASP A 113 -9.40 -4.07 -9.42
C ASP A 113 -9.00 -3.89 -7.96
N PHE A 114 -8.74 -4.99 -7.25
CA PHE A 114 -8.20 -4.94 -5.89
C PHE A 114 -6.90 -4.14 -5.82
N ASP A 115 -5.91 -4.45 -6.65
CA ASP A 115 -4.60 -3.78 -6.64
C ASP A 115 -4.70 -2.31 -7.08
N LYS A 116 -5.62 -1.99 -7.99
CA LYS A 116 -5.93 -0.61 -8.38
C LYS A 116 -6.42 0.20 -7.20
N GLU A 117 -7.42 -0.33 -6.50
CA GLU A 117 -8.02 0.37 -5.36
C GLU A 117 -7.05 0.44 -4.17
N PHE A 118 -6.30 -0.63 -3.91
CA PHE A 118 -5.26 -0.64 -2.87
C PHE A 118 -4.17 0.38 -3.19
N GLY A 119 -3.69 0.42 -4.43
CA GLY A 119 -2.72 1.40 -4.89
C GLY A 119 -3.21 2.85 -4.79
N ALA A 120 -4.49 3.10 -5.07
CA ALA A 120 -5.11 4.41 -4.89
C ALA A 120 -5.17 4.82 -3.42
N SER A 121 -5.66 3.92 -2.55
CA SER A 121 -5.72 4.17 -1.10
C SER A 121 -4.33 4.38 -0.48
N LEU A 122 -3.30 3.70 -1.02
CA LEU A 122 -1.91 3.91 -0.62
C LEU A 122 -1.39 5.29 -1.04
N SER A 123 -1.71 5.73 -2.26
CA SER A 123 -1.36 7.07 -2.76
C SER A 123 -2.02 8.19 -1.95
N ASP A 124 -3.26 7.99 -1.53
CA ASP A 124 -3.97 8.93 -0.65
C ASP A 124 -3.29 9.01 0.73
N LEU A 125 -2.92 7.86 1.30
CA LEU A 125 -2.17 7.81 2.57
C LEU A 125 -0.83 8.54 2.48
N GLU A 126 -0.07 8.35 1.39
CA GLU A 126 1.19 9.04 1.16
C GLU A 126 1.03 10.56 1.11
N SER A 127 -0.04 11.02 0.45
CA SER A 127 -0.36 12.45 0.34
C SER A 127 -0.70 13.03 1.72
N GLU A 128 -1.47 12.32 2.53
CA GLU A 128 -1.83 12.77 3.88
C GLU A 128 -0.65 12.76 4.86
N ILE A 129 0.25 11.78 4.76
CA ILE A 129 1.49 11.78 5.54
C ILE A 129 2.38 12.95 5.11
N ALA A 130 2.50 13.22 3.80
CA ALA A 130 3.25 14.38 3.32
C ALA A 130 2.65 15.72 3.79
N GLU A 131 1.32 15.83 3.83
CA GLU A 131 0.64 16.99 4.42
C GLU A 131 0.89 17.12 5.91
N THR A 132 0.82 16.00 6.65
CA THR A 132 1.07 15.99 8.09
C THR A 132 2.51 16.38 8.40
N TYR A 133 3.45 15.91 7.57
CA TYR A 133 4.85 16.29 7.66
C TYR A 133 5.05 17.80 7.44
N ARG A 134 4.38 18.40 6.45
CA ARG A 134 4.39 19.86 6.26
C ARG A 134 3.81 20.63 7.44
N ALA A 135 2.74 20.13 8.06
CA ALA A 135 2.16 20.74 9.26
C ALA A 135 3.14 20.66 10.45
N TYR A 136 3.86 19.54 10.58
CA TYR A 136 4.94 19.38 11.54
C TYR A 136 6.07 20.41 11.30
N GLU A 137 6.56 20.56 10.07
CA GLU A 137 7.59 21.54 9.72
C GLU A 137 7.17 22.98 10.03
N ALA A 138 5.87 23.27 9.94
CA ALA A 138 5.29 24.57 10.28
C ALA A 138 5.05 24.75 11.80
N GLY A 139 5.32 23.74 12.63
CA GLY A 139 5.05 23.75 14.07
C GLY A 139 3.58 23.64 14.46
N ASP A 140 2.69 23.29 13.53
CA ASP A 140 1.25 23.14 13.78
C ASP A 140 0.92 21.77 14.40
N TRP A 141 1.29 21.62 15.67
CA TRP A 141 1.10 20.40 16.44
C TRP A 141 -0.37 20.03 16.69
N ASN A 142 -1.28 21.00 16.61
CA ASN A 142 -2.72 20.76 16.71
C ASN A 142 -3.22 19.99 15.49
N SER A 143 -2.87 20.45 14.29
CA SER A 143 -3.18 19.75 13.04
C SER A 143 -2.52 18.38 12.96
N VAL A 144 -1.24 18.29 13.35
CA VAL A 144 -0.50 17.01 13.39
C VAL A 144 -1.19 15.99 14.29
N SER A 145 -1.58 16.40 15.51
CA SER A 145 -2.25 15.52 16.47
C SER A 145 -3.63 15.06 15.99
N ALA A 146 -4.40 15.93 15.32
CA ALA A 146 -5.68 15.57 14.73
C ALA A 146 -5.51 14.57 13.57
N LYS A 147 -4.54 14.82 12.68
CA LYS A 147 -4.23 13.94 11.53
C LYS A 147 -3.69 12.58 11.97
N ALA A 148 -2.91 12.48 13.05
CA ALA A 148 -2.37 11.22 13.56
C ALA A 148 -3.46 10.15 13.83
N LYS A 149 -4.58 10.56 14.43
CA LYS A 149 -5.72 9.65 14.69
C LYS A 149 -6.37 9.17 13.41
N LEU A 150 -6.56 10.07 12.45
CA LEU A 150 -7.17 9.75 11.15
C LEU A 150 -6.27 8.80 10.34
N LEU A 151 -4.96 9.06 10.31
CA LEU A 151 -3.96 8.23 9.65
C LEU A 151 -3.92 6.83 10.24
N ARG A 152 -3.97 6.71 11.57
CA ARG A 152 -4.06 5.39 12.23
C ARG A 152 -5.27 4.61 11.73
N SER A 153 -6.46 5.21 11.72
CA SER A 153 -7.68 4.54 11.25
C SER A 153 -7.57 4.12 9.79
N LYS A 154 -7.01 4.96 8.92
CA LYS A 154 -6.79 4.62 7.50
C LYS A 154 -5.83 3.47 7.30
N ILE A 155 -4.73 3.42 8.05
CA ILE A 155 -3.78 2.30 7.97
C ILE A 155 -4.43 1.01 8.45
N VAL A 156 -5.28 1.08 9.48
CA VAL A 156 -6.07 -0.09 9.93
C VAL A 156 -7.03 -0.55 8.83
N SER A 157 -7.75 0.35 8.17
CA SER A 157 -8.64 -0.02 7.05
C SER A 157 -7.87 -0.60 5.85
N LEU A 158 -6.67 -0.09 5.55
CA LEU A 158 -5.79 -0.68 4.54
C LEU A 158 -5.31 -2.08 4.95
N ASP A 159 -5.01 -2.29 6.22
CA ASP A 159 -4.62 -3.60 6.77
C ASP A 159 -5.77 -4.61 6.70
N GLU A 160 -7.00 -4.17 6.96
CA GLU A 160 -8.21 -4.99 6.79
C GLU A 160 -8.42 -5.35 5.32
N LYS A 161 -8.35 -4.37 4.42
CA LYS A 161 -8.42 -4.59 2.97
C LYS A 161 -7.35 -5.55 2.48
N TRP A 162 -6.13 -5.44 2.98
CA TRP A 162 -5.06 -6.37 2.63
C TRP A 162 -5.37 -7.82 3.03
N ASN A 163 -6.04 -8.04 4.15
CA ASN A 163 -6.43 -9.39 4.58
C ASN A 163 -7.50 -10.01 3.65
N GLU A 164 -8.24 -9.20 2.87
CA GLU A 164 -9.20 -9.68 1.88
C GLU A 164 -8.54 -10.16 0.59
N ARG A 165 -7.27 -9.79 0.37
CA ARG A 165 -6.50 -10.14 -0.82
C ARG A 165 -6.52 -11.64 -1.08
N GLU A 166 -6.28 -12.47 -0.07
CA GLU A 166 -6.25 -13.92 -0.29
C GLU A 166 -7.58 -14.46 -0.83
N LYS A 167 -8.72 -13.91 -0.39
CA LYS A 167 -10.05 -14.32 -0.87
C LYS A 167 -10.27 -13.97 -2.34
N VAL A 168 -9.72 -12.84 -2.78
CA VAL A 168 -9.80 -12.38 -4.17
C VAL A 168 -8.92 -13.24 -5.09
N PHE A 169 -7.74 -13.61 -4.62
CA PHE A 169 -6.69 -14.26 -5.42
C PHE A 169 -6.74 -15.80 -5.36
N ARG A 170 -7.32 -16.38 -4.32
CA ARG A 170 -7.57 -17.82 -4.14
C ARG A 170 -9.01 -18.04 -3.66
N PRO A 171 -10.02 -17.96 -4.56
CA PRO A 171 -11.38 -18.29 -4.19
C PRO A 171 -11.43 -19.76 -3.74
N ILE A 172 -11.82 -20.01 -2.50
CA ILE A 172 -12.06 -21.38 -2.01
C ILE A 172 -13.28 -21.91 -2.76
N GLY A 173 -13.05 -22.86 -3.68
CA GLY A 173 -14.06 -23.77 -4.21
C GLY A 173 -15.25 -23.14 -4.93
N VAL A 174 -15.23 -23.22 -6.26
CA VAL A 174 -16.41 -23.66 -7.03
C VAL A 174 -15.96 -24.86 -7.87
#